data_AF-A0AAX6MWS5-F1
#
_entry.id   AF-A0AAX6MWS5-F1
#
_cell.length_a   1.000
_cell.length_b   1.000
_cell.length_c   1.000
_cell.angle_alpha   90.00
_cell.angle_beta   90.00
_cell.angle_gamma   90.00
#
_symmetry.space_group_name_H-M   'P 1'
#
loop_
_entity.id
_entity.type
_entity.pdbx_description
1 polymer ?
#
loop_
_entity_poly.entity_id
_entity_poly.type
_entity_poly.pdbx_seq_one_letter_code
_entity_poly.pdbx_strand_id
1 'polypeptide(L)'
;MSFLPITNVFWSQTISKDKLLKRAHGLDVALDCVTHFESLQDRGGYDYGKQFPYDLYKRGLQRRLIDIWMADAPGVHVLDGVGYNYSASYAGREFAKSFRVRNRASAIVLRVYVKNRSEPPKVVLLHILGSLIWGLIALVPRESSASEGLSSKNFETFISRGPGSFDAGLGILQSLPHLELNGKKMLCIVDGLDLSEDKSTLSQLQQLLSALRDVMSENNAHLLYTLSRKSQVIR
;
A
#
# COMPACT_ATOMS: atom_id res chain seq x y z
N MET A 1 -35.71 35.00 -27.38
CA MET A 1 -35.20 33.67 -27.00
C MET A 1 -33.70 33.74 -26.97
N SER A 2 -33.13 33.80 -25.77
CA SER A 2 -31.69 33.86 -25.52
C SER A 2 -31.11 32.44 -25.59
N PHE A 3 -30.25 32.19 -26.58
CA PHE A 3 -29.39 31.02 -26.60
C PHE A 3 -28.25 31.24 -25.60
N LEU A 4 -28.24 30.49 -24.51
CA LEU A 4 -27.04 30.34 -23.68
C LEU A 4 -26.09 29.35 -24.39
N PRO A 5 -24.80 29.69 -24.57
CA PRO A 5 -23.85 28.74 -25.10
C PRO A 5 -23.56 27.67 -24.05
N ILE A 6 -23.73 26.41 -24.43
CA ILE A 6 -23.23 25.26 -23.67
C ILE A 6 -21.70 25.37 -23.68
N THR A 7 -21.13 25.83 -22.57
CA THR A 7 -19.71 25.65 -22.28
C THR A 7 -19.50 24.19 -21.91
N ASN A 8 -19.40 23.34 -22.94
CA ASN A 8 -18.80 22.02 -22.78
C ASN A 8 -17.33 22.26 -22.41
N VAL A 9 -17.07 22.33 -21.11
CA VAL A 9 -15.72 22.24 -20.56
C VAL A 9 -15.23 20.85 -20.93
N PHE A 10 -14.46 20.76 -22.02
CA PHE A 10 -13.74 19.56 -22.39
C PHE A 10 -12.78 19.24 -21.25
N TRP A 11 -13.21 18.37 -20.33
CA TRP A 11 -12.30 17.73 -19.39
C TRP A 11 -11.25 17.02 -20.23
N SER A 12 -9.97 17.26 -19.95
CA SER A 12 -8.91 16.49 -20.58
C SER A 12 -9.16 15.02 -20.24
N GLN A 13 -9.39 14.19 -21.25
CA GLN A 13 -9.65 12.76 -21.07
C GLN A 13 -8.43 12.01 -20.50
N THR A 14 -7.29 12.69 -20.38
CA THR A 14 -6.05 12.16 -19.86
C THR A 14 -5.59 12.91 -18.60
N ILE A 15 -4.91 12.18 -17.73
CA ILE A 15 -4.18 12.70 -16.58
C ILE A 15 -2.73 12.22 -16.66
N SER A 16 -1.78 13.13 -16.44
CA SER A 16 -0.35 12.79 -16.43
C SER A 16 0.10 12.30 -15.06
N LYS A 17 1.09 11.41 -15.06
CA LYS A 17 1.77 10.94 -13.85
C LYS A 17 2.32 12.08 -13.01
N ASP A 18 2.92 13.10 -13.63
CA ASP A 18 3.48 14.25 -12.91
C ASP A 18 2.40 15.03 -12.16
N LYS A 19 1.20 15.16 -12.75
CA LYS A 19 0.05 15.80 -12.10
C LYS A 19 -0.45 14.97 -10.93
N LEU A 20 -0.49 13.64 -11.06
CA LEU A 20 -0.83 12.73 -9.96
C LEU A 20 0.21 12.77 -8.84
N LEU A 21 1.50 12.72 -9.17
CA LEU A 21 2.59 12.83 -8.20
C LEU A 21 2.55 14.16 -7.47
N LYS A 22 2.28 15.27 -8.15
CA LYS A 22 2.13 16.58 -7.49
C LYS A 22 0.99 16.60 -6.48
N ARG A 23 -0.15 15.99 -6.81
CA ARG A 23 -1.29 15.87 -5.88
C ARG A 23 -0.99 14.94 -4.71
N ALA A 24 -0.39 13.80 -5.01
CA ALA A 24 -0.10 12.78 -4.03
C ALA A 24 1.08 13.18 -3.10
N HIS A 25 1.93 14.11 -3.52
CA HIS A 25 2.88 14.76 -2.61
C HIS A 25 2.17 15.54 -1.47
N GLY A 26 0.99 16.09 -1.75
CA GLY A 26 0.14 16.66 -0.69
C GLY A 26 -0.32 15.61 0.33
N LEU A 27 -0.52 14.35 -0.10
CA LEU A 27 -0.81 13.24 0.82
C LEU A 27 0.39 12.93 1.70
N ASP A 28 1.59 12.89 1.12
CA ASP A 28 2.84 12.63 1.86
C ASP A 28 3.01 13.60 3.03
N VAL A 29 2.85 14.90 2.76
CA VAL A 29 2.93 15.96 3.79
C VAL A 29 1.78 15.85 4.80
N ALA A 30 0.56 15.64 4.32
CA ALA A 30 -0.63 15.71 5.18
C ALA A 30 -0.93 14.42 5.94
N LEU A 31 -0.42 13.26 5.52
CA LEU A 31 -0.71 11.94 6.08
C LEU A 31 0.55 11.21 6.57
N ASP A 32 1.70 11.90 6.59
CA ASP A 32 2.99 11.34 7.00
C ASP A 32 3.29 10.01 6.29
N CYS A 33 3.11 10.00 4.96
CA CYS A 33 3.23 8.78 4.18
C CYS A 33 4.65 8.20 4.27
N VAL A 34 4.75 6.89 4.08
CA VAL A 34 6.04 6.26 3.79
C VAL A 34 6.35 6.50 2.33
N THR A 35 7.49 7.13 2.04
CA THR A 35 7.90 7.44 0.68
C THR A 35 8.14 6.16 -0.13
N HIS A 36 7.78 6.20 -1.41
CA HIS A 36 7.62 5.08 -2.38
C HIS A 36 8.58 3.91 -2.26
N PHE A 37 9.83 4.20 -1.89
CA PHE A 37 10.91 3.25 -1.84
C PHE A 37 11.94 3.62 -0.77
N GLU A 38 11.54 3.90 0.47
CA GLU A 38 12.47 4.17 1.59
C GLU A 38 13.36 2.97 1.98
N SER A 39 13.64 2.08 1.03
CA SER A 39 14.70 1.08 1.04
C SER A 39 15.54 0.99 -0.24
N LEU A 40 15.27 1.78 -1.30
CA LEU A 40 16.27 1.94 -2.37
C LEU A 40 17.52 2.66 -1.82
N GLN A 41 17.39 3.30 -0.65
CA GLN A 41 18.47 3.97 0.07
C GLN A 41 18.68 3.45 1.50
N ASP A 42 18.04 2.36 1.94
CA ASP A 42 18.33 1.81 3.28
C ASP A 42 19.69 1.09 3.21
N ARG A 43 20.76 1.88 3.41
CA ARG A 43 22.18 1.51 3.53
C ARG A 43 22.45 0.60 4.74
N GLY A 44 21.42 0.03 5.38
CA GLY A 44 21.48 -0.86 6.54
C GLY A 44 22.03 -2.28 6.29
N GLY A 45 22.89 -2.46 5.28
CA GLY A 45 23.79 -3.61 5.18
C GLY A 45 23.12 -4.97 4.99
N TYR A 46 22.22 -5.13 4.01
CA TYR A 46 22.01 -6.44 3.40
C TYR A 46 22.88 -6.55 2.15
N ASP A 47 24.08 -7.09 2.34
CA ASP A 47 24.89 -7.54 1.22
C ASP A 47 24.38 -8.92 0.77
N TYR A 48 24.70 -9.35 -0.46
CA TYR A 48 24.33 -10.67 -0.97
C TYR A 48 24.68 -11.83 0.00
N GLY A 49 25.70 -11.64 0.85
CA GLY A 49 26.15 -12.61 1.87
C GLY A 49 25.36 -12.61 3.19
N LYS A 50 24.53 -11.59 3.48
CA LYS A 50 23.76 -11.57 4.73
C LYS A 50 22.63 -12.60 4.67
N GLN A 51 22.69 -13.55 5.60
CA GLN A 51 21.67 -14.58 5.74
C GLN A 51 20.37 -13.97 6.29
N PHE A 52 19.23 -14.51 5.86
CA PHE A 52 17.94 -14.17 6.45
C PHE A 52 17.98 -14.48 7.95
N PRO A 53 17.36 -13.67 8.83
CA PRO A 53 17.54 -13.80 10.27
C PRO A 53 17.15 -15.20 10.74
N TYR A 54 18.05 -15.86 11.47
CA TYR A 54 17.91 -17.25 11.87
C TYR A 54 16.59 -17.53 12.61
N ASP A 55 16.12 -16.58 13.42
CA ASP A 55 14.87 -16.70 14.17
C ASP A 55 13.62 -16.70 13.27
N LEU A 56 13.69 -16.08 12.08
CA LEU A 56 12.63 -16.14 11.07
C LEU A 56 12.74 -17.42 10.21
N TYR A 57 13.93 -18.00 10.09
CA TYR A 57 14.17 -19.25 9.36
C TYR A 57 13.67 -20.48 10.14
N LYS A 58 13.99 -20.59 11.44
CA LYS A 58 13.82 -21.81 12.25
C LYS A 58 12.39 -22.34 12.37
N ARG A 59 11.37 -21.52 12.07
CA ARG A 59 9.94 -21.90 12.15
C ARG A 59 9.22 -21.94 10.80
N GLY A 60 9.95 -21.95 9.68
CA GLY A 60 9.36 -22.08 8.34
C GLY A 60 8.69 -20.81 7.80
N LEU A 61 8.77 -19.67 8.50
CA LEU A 61 8.22 -18.41 8.02
C LEU A 61 8.88 -17.97 6.71
N GLN A 62 10.21 -18.07 6.61
CA GLN A 62 10.91 -17.77 5.35
C GLN A 62 10.35 -18.62 4.21
N ARG A 63 10.08 -19.91 4.46
CA ARG A 63 9.50 -20.79 3.46
C ARG A 63 8.09 -20.34 3.07
N ARG A 64 7.23 -20.04 4.04
CA ARG A 64 5.87 -19.51 3.79
C ARG A 64 5.89 -18.21 2.98
N LEU A 65 6.82 -17.30 3.29
CA LEU A 65 7.02 -16.04 2.56
C LEU A 65 7.49 -16.28 1.11
N ILE A 66 8.39 -17.25 0.90
CA ILE A 66 8.82 -17.67 -0.44
C ILE A 66 7.67 -18.32 -1.20
N ASP A 67 6.89 -19.20 -0.56
CA ASP A 67 5.76 -19.87 -1.21
C ASP A 67 4.68 -18.86 -1.62
N ILE A 68 4.42 -17.83 -0.80
CA ILE A 68 3.56 -16.70 -1.18
C ILE A 68 4.07 -16.02 -2.45
N TRP A 69 5.37 -15.69 -2.50
CA TRP A 69 5.95 -15.05 -3.68
C TRP A 69 5.90 -15.93 -4.93
N MET A 70 6.16 -17.23 -4.75
CA MET A 70 6.20 -18.21 -5.84
C MET A 70 4.79 -18.64 -6.29
N ALA A 71 3.74 -18.28 -5.56
CA ALA A 71 2.37 -18.56 -5.96
C ALA A 71 2.07 -17.91 -7.33
N ASP A 72 1.44 -18.71 -8.19
CA ASP A 72 1.09 -18.30 -9.56
C ASP A 72 -0.07 -17.30 -9.59
N ALA A 73 -0.96 -17.34 -8.59
CA ALA A 73 -2.08 -16.43 -8.46
C ALA A 73 -1.74 -15.26 -7.52
N PRO A 74 -2.03 -14.00 -7.89
CA PRO A 74 -1.90 -12.86 -6.98
C PRO A 74 -2.83 -13.03 -5.77
N GLY A 75 -2.39 -12.56 -4.60
CA GLY A 75 -3.13 -12.80 -3.36
C GLY A 75 -2.88 -11.76 -2.28
N VAL A 76 -3.85 -11.70 -1.35
CA VAL A 76 -3.70 -10.98 -0.08
C VAL A 76 -3.47 -12.01 1.02
N HIS A 77 -2.29 -11.95 1.63
CA HIS A 77 -1.83 -12.90 2.62
C HIS A 77 -1.69 -12.23 3.98
N VAL A 78 -2.27 -12.82 5.01
CA VAL A 78 -2.13 -12.33 6.38
C VAL A 78 -1.11 -13.19 7.12
N LEU A 79 -0.11 -12.52 7.69
CA LEU A 79 0.81 -13.09 8.66
C LEU A 79 0.42 -12.61 10.05
N ASP A 80 -0.15 -13.52 10.81
CA ASP A 80 -0.28 -13.40 12.24
C ASP A 80 1.01 -13.89 12.92
N GLY A 81 1.42 -13.22 14.01
CA GLY A 81 2.58 -13.64 14.80
C GLY A 81 2.34 -14.92 15.62
N VAL A 82 1.25 -15.65 15.35
CA VAL A 82 0.80 -16.82 16.11
C VAL A 82 1.76 -17.97 15.85
N GLY A 83 2.29 -18.55 16.92
CA GLY A 83 3.29 -19.62 16.82
C GLY A 83 4.72 -19.13 16.56
N TYR A 84 5.01 -17.83 16.69
CA TYR A 84 6.34 -17.26 16.47
C TYR A 84 6.80 -16.32 17.60
N ASN A 85 8.11 -16.31 17.91
CA ASN A 85 8.72 -15.45 18.93
C ASN A 85 9.18 -14.09 18.38
N TYR A 86 8.60 -13.62 17.27
CA TYR A 86 8.95 -12.36 16.62
C TYR A 86 7.71 -11.49 16.38
N SER A 87 7.90 -10.20 16.08
CA SER A 87 6.80 -9.34 15.61
C SER A 87 6.58 -9.51 14.10
N ALA A 88 5.34 -9.71 13.64
CA ALA A 88 5.09 -9.91 12.22
C ALA A 88 5.57 -8.71 11.37
N SER A 89 5.57 -7.49 11.93
CA SER A 89 6.19 -6.31 11.33
C SER A 89 7.72 -6.45 11.15
N TYR A 90 8.43 -7.10 12.08
CA TYR A 90 9.85 -7.42 11.91
C TYR A 90 10.06 -8.37 10.73
N ALA A 91 9.24 -9.42 10.63
CA ALA A 91 9.31 -10.37 9.53
C ALA A 91 9.05 -9.71 8.16
N GLY A 92 8.00 -8.90 8.05
CA GLY A 92 7.68 -8.15 6.83
C GLY A 92 8.83 -7.22 6.41
N ARG A 93 9.42 -6.50 7.38
CA ARG A 93 10.59 -5.64 7.14
C ARG A 93 11.80 -6.40 6.61
N GLU A 94 12.19 -7.48 7.29
CA GLU A 94 13.36 -8.29 6.89
C GLU A 94 13.13 -8.97 5.54
N PHE A 95 11.89 -9.41 5.29
CA PHE A 95 11.52 -9.98 3.99
C PHE A 95 11.64 -8.95 2.88
N ALA A 96 11.06 -7.75 3.04
CA ALA A 96 11.21 -6.68 2.06
C ALA A 96 12.69 -6.36 1.76
N LYS A 97 13.53 -6.26 2.81
CA LYS A 97 14.97 -6.01 2.67
C LYS A 97 15.65 -7.11 1.84
N SER A 98 15.45 -8.37 2.22
CA SER A 98 16.06 -9.52 1.55
C SER A 98 15.61 -9.64 0.09
N PHE A 99 14.31 -9.49 -0.17
CA PHE A 99 13.72 -9.66 -1.49
C PHE A 99 14.18 -8.60 -2.49
N ARG A 100 14.26 -7.34 -2.05
CA ARG A 100 14.71 -6.23 -2.89
C ARG A 100 16.15 -6.41 -3.39
N VAL A 101 17.04 -6.93 -2.54
CA VAL A 101 18.45 -7.18 -2.92
C VAL A 101 18.54 -8.36 -3.90
N ARG A 102 17.88 -9.47 -3.59
CA ARG A 102 18.02 -10.73 -4.33
C ARG A 102 17.20 -10.80 -5.62
N ASN A 103 16.13 -10.02 -5.72
CA ASN A 103 15.19 -10.03 -6.85
C ASN A 103 15.06 -8.67 -7.54
N ARG A 104 16.08 -7.81 -7.48
CA ARG A 104 16.01 -6.43 -8.04
C ARG A 104 15.60 -6.38 -9.52
N ALA A 105 16.01 -7.38 -10.29
CA ALA A 105 15.68 -7.50 -11.71
C ALA A 105 14.23 -7.94 -11.95
N SER A 106 13.66 -8.75 -11.06
CA SER A 106 12.37 -9.44 -11.25
C SER A 106 11.24 -8.95 -10.35
N ALA A 107 11.53 -8.09 -9.37
CA ALA A 107 10.56 -7.66 -8.36
C ALA A 107 10.55 -6.15 -8.11
N ILE A 108 9.35 -5.63 -7.83
CA ILE A 108 9.11 -4.33 -7.21
C ILE A 108 8.53 -4.61 -5.82
N VAL A 109 9.17 -4.10 -4.77
CA VAL A 109 8.70 -4.32 -3.40
C VAL A 109 8.34 -2.99 -2.78
N LEU A 110 7.07 -2.81 -2.42
CA LEU A 110 6.54 -1.68 -1.68
C LEU A 110 6.38 -2.09 -0.21
N ARG A 111 6.83 -1.25 0.72
CA ARG A 111 6.64 -1.49 2.16
C ARG A 111 5.96 -0.27 2.76
N VAL A 112 4.80 -0.48 3.35
CA VAL A 112 4.00 0.52 4.02
C VAL A 112 4.01 0.20 5.52
N TYR A 113 4.27 1.20 6.34
CA TYR A 113 4.23 1.07 7.80
C TYR A 113 3.77 2.38 8.42
N VAL A 114 3.21 2.29 9.61
CA VAL A 114 2.81 3.47 10.37
C VAL A 114 4.05 4.03 11.08
N LYS A 115 4.39 5.29 10.83
CA LYS A 115 5.49 6.00 11.52
C LYS A 115 5.13 6.30 12.98
N ASN A 116 3.94 6.88 13.21
CA ASN A 116 3.42 7.14 14.56
C ASN A 116 2.31 6.15 14.94
N ARG A 117 2.65 5.14 15.75
CA ARG A 117 1.70 4.11 16.20
C ARG A 117 0.80 4.53 17.37
N SER A 118 1.01 5.74 17.91
CA SER A 118 0.20 6.27 19.00
C SER A 118 -1.07 6.99 18.51
N GLU A 119 -1.21 7.15 17.19
CA GLU A 119 -2.38 7.76 16.56
C GLU A 119 -3.65 6.89 16.72
N PRO A 120 -4.84 7.50 16.69
CA PRO A 120 -6.09 6.75 16.68
C PRO A 120 -6.17 5.76 15.50
N PRO A 121 -6.78 4.57 15.67
CA PRO A 121 -6.89 3.54 14.63
C PRO A 121 -7.38 4.05 13.26
N LYS A 122 -8.38 4.94 13.27
CA LYS A 122 -8.91 5.58 12.06
C LYS A 122 -7.86 6.45 11.35
N VAL A 123 -7.07 7.21 12.09
CA VAL A 123 -5.99 8.04 11.54
C VAL A 123 -4.88 7.17 10.96
N VAL A 124 -4.51 6.11 11.68
CA VAL A 124 -3.56 5.10 11.22
C VAL A 124 -3.99 4.47 9.90
N LEU A 125 -5.28 4.15 9.75
CA LEU A 125 -5.82 3.60 8.51
C LEU A 125 -5.69 4.59 7.34
N LEU A 126 -5.94 5.89 7.57
CA LEU A 126 -5.75 6.93 6.55
C LEU A 126 -4.27 7.09 6.17
N HIS A 127 -3.34 6.99 7.12
CA HIS A 127 -1.89 7.02 6.83
C HIS A 127 -1.44 5.86 5.94
N ILE A 128 -1.97 4.66 6.20
CA ILE A 128 -1.68 3.47 5.39
C ILE A 128 -2.25 3.62 3.99
N LEU A 129 -3.52 4.04 3.89
CA LEU A 129 -4.17 4.30 2.60
C LEU A 129 -3.42 5.36 1.80
N GLY A 130 -3.00 6.45 2.44
CA GLY A 130 -2.20 7.51 1.82
C GLY A 130 -0.85 7.01 1.32
N SER A 131 -0.16 6.20 2.13
CA SER A 131 1.12 5.60 1.76
C SER A 131 1.00 4.61 0.60
N LEU A 132 -0.09 3.83 0.55
CA LEU A 132 -0.38 2.94 -0.57
C LEU A 132 -0.63 3.73 -1.85
N ILE A 133 -1.51 4.73 -1.80
CA ILE A 133 -1.83 5.58 -2.95
C ILE A 133 -0.58 6.29 -3.46
N TRP A 134 0.19 6.89 -2.54
CA TRP A 134 1.48 7.50 -2.87
C TRP A 134 2.34 6.46 -3.60
N GLY A 135 2.70 5.35 -2.92
CA GLY A 135 3.57 4.31 -3.47
C GLY A 135 3.14 3.75 -4.83
N LEU A 136 1.84 3.56 -5.05
CA LEU A 136 1.31 3.03 -6.31
C LEU A 136 1.29 4.06 -7.43
N ILE A 137 1.06 5.35 -7.14
CA ILE A 137 1.17 6.44 -8.14
C ILE A 137 2.60 6.52 -8.71
N ALA A 138 3.62 6.09 -7.97
CA ALA A 138 4.97 5.94 -8.51
C ALA A 138 5.05 5.04 -9.73
N LEU A 139 4.14 4.07 -9.81
CA LEU A 139 4.14 2.97 -10.76
C LEU A 139 3.11 3.16 -11.86
N VAL A 140 2.32 4.24 -11.85
CA VAL A 140 1.36 4.49 -12.93
C VAL A 140 2.10 4.88 -14.23
N PRO A 141 1.48 4.63 -15.40
CA PRO A 141 2.01 5.04 -16.69
C PRO A 141 2.15 6.56 -16.79
N ARG A 142 3.00 7.03 -17.72
CA ARG A 142 3.24 8.47 -17.93
C ARG A 142 1.94 9.25 -18.18
N GLU A 143 1.02 8.66 -18.94
CA GLU A 143 -0.30 9.19 -19.22
C GLU A 143 -1.34 8.09 -19.06
N SER A 144 -2.51 8.44 -18.56
CA SER A 144 -3.62 7.50 -18.37
C SER A 144 -4.95 8.20 -18.51
N SER A 145 -6.02 7.44 -18.73
CA SER A 145 -7.38 7.98 -18.76
C SER A 145 -7.69 8.67 -17.42
N ALA A 146 -8.29 9.85 -17.50
CA ALA A 146 -8.80 10.53 -16.32
C ALA A 146 -9.98 9.74 -15.73
N SER A 147 -9.97 9.53 -14.42
CA SER A 147 -11.10 8.97 -13.66
C SER A 147 -11.59 10.01 -12.66
N GLU A 148 -12.90 10.02 -12.38
CA GLU A 148 -13.51 10.88 -11.36
C GLU A 148 -12.88 10.66 -9.98
N GLY A 149 -12.48 9.42 -9.67
CA GLY A 149 -11.79 9.10 -8.43
C GLY A 149 -10.45 9.82 -8.28
N LEU A 150 -9.79 10.17 -9.38
CA LEU A 150 -8.53 10.92 -9.43
C LEU A 150 -8.73 12.45 -9.50
N SER A 151 -9.92 12.96 -9.20
CA SER A 151 -10.21 14.40 -9.19
C SER A 151 -9.47 15.14 -8.07
N SER A 152 -9.19 16.45 -8.24
CA SER A 152 -8.57 17.27 -7.17
C SER A 152 -9.39 17.23 -5.88
N LYS A 153 -10.72 17.26 -6.01
CA LYS A 153 -11.66 17.22 -4.89
C LYS A 153 -11.45 16.00 -3.99
N ASN A 154 -11.20 14.82 -4.56
CA ASN A 154 -10.95 13.62 -3.76
C ASN A 154 -9.62 13.70 -3.02
N PHE A 155 -8.56 14.20 -3.66
CA PHE A 155 -7.29 14.40 -2.97
C PHE A 155 -7.42 15.41 -1.83
N GLU A 156 -8.09 16.54 -2.06
CA GLU A 156 -8.35 17.58 -1.05
C GLU A 156 -9.21 17.03 0.12
N THR A 157 -10.26 16.28 -0.21
CA THR A 157 -11.13 15.63 0.79
C THR A 157 -10.37 14.58 1.61
N PHE A 158 -9.45 13.85 0.98
CA PHE A 158 -8.65 12.86 1.68
C PHE A 158 -7.60 13.53 2.60
N ILE A 159 -6.96 14.60 2.12
CA ILE A 159 -5.98 15.41 2.87
C ILE A 159 -6.61 16.06 4.12
N SER A 160 -7.89 16.46 4.07
CA SER A 160 -8.54 17.14 5.18
C SER A 160 -8.76 16.27 6.44
N ARG A 161 -8.66 14.94 6.30
CA ARG A 161 -8.91 13.95 7.38
C ARG A 161 -10.30 14.05 8.03
N GLY A 162 -11.26 14.72 7.39
CA GLY A 162 -12.63 14.92 7.85
C GLY A 162 -13.60 13.77 7.49
N PRO A 163 -14.92 14.03 7.60
CA PRO A 163 -15.95 13.12 7.10
C PRO A 163 -15.75 12.83 5.60
N GLY A 164 -15.86 11.56 5.22
CA GLY A 164 -15.67 11.12 3.83
C GLY A 164 -14.22 11.00 3.35
N SER A 165 -13.21 11.32 4.18
CA SER A 165 -11.80 11.17 3.76
C SER A 165 -11.41 9.73 3.43
N PHE A 166 -11.96 8.75 4.17
CA PHE A 166 -11.71 7.34 3.88
C PHE A 166 -12.27 6.95 2.49
N ASP A 167 -13.51 7.33 2.21
CA ASP A 167 -14.17 7.02 0.93
C ASP A 167 -13.47 7.73 -0.24
N ALA A 168 -13.05 8.99 -0.04
CA ALA A 168 -12.26 9.73 -1.03
C ALA A 168 -10.90 9.03 -1.29
N GLY A 169 -10.20 8.59 -0.25
CA GLY A 169 -8.97 7.81 -0.38
C GLY A 169 -9.20 6.49 -1.10
N LEU A 170 -10.26 5.76 -0.75
CA LEU A 170 -10.60 4.48 -1.39
C LEU A 170 -10.93 4.67 -2.87
N GLY A 171 -11.70 5.72 -3.20
CA GLY A 171 -12.02 6.09 -4.57
C GLY A 171 -10.79 6.47 -5.39
N ILE A 172 -9.80 7.14 -4.79
CA ILE A 172 -8.50 7.39 -5.44
C ILE A 172 -7.80 6.07 -5.73
N LEU A 173 -7.68 5.19 -4.73
CA LEU A 173 -6.97 3.90 -4.84
C LEU A 173 -7.57 3.02 -5.94
N GLN A 174 -8.90 2.90 -5.98
CA GLN A 174 -9.64 2.10 -6.95
C GLN A 174 -9.63 2.71 -8.36
N SER A 175 -9.36 4.01 -8.47
CA SER A 175 -9.29 4.72 -9.75
C SER A 175 -7.88 4.83 -10.30
N LEU A 176 -6.88 4.24 -9.63
CA LEU A 176 -5.53 4.19 -10.18
C LEU A 176 -5.54 3.36 -11.47
N PRO A 177 -4.84 3.82 -12.53
CA PRO A 177 -4.69 3.04 -13.75
C PRO A 177 -3.82 1.79 -13.48
N HIS A 178 -3.85 0.84 -14.42
CA HIS A 178 -2.93 -0.30 -14.41
C HIS A 178 -1.47 0.15 -14.27
N LEU A 179 -0.72 -0.55 -13.42
CA LEU A 179 0.64 -0.18 -13.03
C LEU A 179 1.64 -0.63 -14.09
N GLU A 180 2.60 0.23 -14.39
CA GLU A 180 3.73 -0.02 -15.28
C GLU A 180 4.84 -0.77 -14.55
N LEU A 181 4.66 -2.09 -14.39
CA LEU A 181 5.60 -2.94 -13.66
C LEU A 181 6.80 -3.41 -14.49
N ASN A 182 6.82 -3.15 -15.81
CA ASN A 182 7.94 -3.48 -16.70
C ASN A 182 8.39 -4.95 -16.63
N GLY A 183 7.42 -5.88 -16.61
CA GLY A 183 7.65 -7.32 -16.54
C GLY A 183 8.06 -7.85 -15.16
N LYS A 184 8.07 -6.99 -14.13
CA LYS A 184 8.37 -7.38 -12.74
C LYS A 184 7.10 -7.79 -12.01
N LYS A 185 7.23 -8.71 -11.06
CA LYS A 185 6.19 -9.00 -10.07
C LYS A 185 6.22 -7.95 -8.97
N MET A 186 5.07 -7.54 -8.44
CA MET A 186 4.99 -6.61 -7.31
C MET A 186 4.69 -7.35 -6.00
N LEU A 187 5.38 -6.97 -4.93
CA LEU A 187 5.08 -7.38 -3.56
C LEU A 187 4.86 -6.13 -2.70
N CYS A 188 3.64 -5.93 -2.23
CA CYS A 188 3.31 -4.91 -1.24
C CYS A 188 3.31 -5.53 0.16
N ILE A 189 3.97 -4.90 1.14
CA ILE A 189 3.97 -5.35 2.53
C ILE A 189 3.42 -4.22 3.40
N VAL A 190 2.31 -4.45 4.10
CA VAL A 190 1.71 -3.50 5.03
C VAL A 190 1.95 -3.97 6.45
N ASP A 191 2.69 -3.17 7.23
CA ASP A 191 3.17 -3.55 8.54
C ASP A 191 2.31 -3.07 9.71
N GLY A 192 1.94 -4.00 10.57
CA GLY A 192 1.53 -3.73 11.95
C GLY A 192 0.15 -3.11 12.08
N LEU A 193 -0.81 -3.59 11.29
CA LEU A 193 -2.17 -3.13 11.45
C LEU A 193 -2.90 -3.95 12.51
N ASP A 194 -3.20 -3.31 13.63
CA ASP A 194 -3.86 -3.92 14.77
C ASP A 194 -5.06 -3.02 15.12
N LEU A 195 -6.14 -3.12 14.34
CA LEU A 195 -7.34 -2.28 14.49
C LEU A 195 -8.42 -3.00 15.32
N SER A 196 -7.99 -3.72 16.34
CA SER A 196 -8.75 -4.79 16.98
C SER A 196 -9.90 -4.34 17.91
N GLU A 197 -10.14 -3.05 18.09
CA GLU A 197 -11.07 -2.60 19.14
C GLU A 197 -12.30 -1.82 18.62
N ASP A 198 -12.33 -1.38 17.36
CA ASP A 198 -13.45 -0.59 16.81
C ASP A 198 -14.10 -1.24 15.57
N LYS A 199 -15.39 -1.59 15.69
CA LYS A 199 -16.20 -2.16 14.61
C LYS A 199 -16.25 -1.28 13.36
N SER A 200 -16.27 0.04 13.53
CA SER A 200 -16.35 0.97 12.39
C SER A 200 -15.05 0.94 11.58
N THR A 201 -13.92 0.95 12.27
CA THR A 201 -12.58 0.84 11.69
C THR A 201 -12.35 -0.55 11.06
N LEU A 202 -12.91 -1.63 11.64
CA LEU A 202 -12.84 -2.97 11.06
C LEU A 202 -13.56 -3.06 9.71
N SER A 203 -14.75 -2.45 9.57
CA SER A 203 -15.48 -2.39 8.30
C SER A 203 -14.67 -1.64 7.23
N GLN A 204 -14.09 -0.50 7.59
CA GLN A 204 -13.22 0.27 6.69
C GLN A 204 -11.98 -0.54 6.28
N LEU A 205 -11.36 -1.27 7.21
CA LEU A 205 -10.27 -2.17 6.88
C LEU A 205 -10.69 -3.25 5.87
N GLN A 206 -11.86 -3.86 6.04
CA GLN A 206 -12.36 -4.86 5.10
C GLN A 206 -12.57 -4.27 3.70
N GLN A 207 -13.10 -3.05 3.62
CA GLN A 207 -13.25 -2.33 2.35
C GLN A 207 -11.89 -2.06 1.69
N LEU A 208 -10.91 -1.59 2.47
CA LEU A 208 -9.54 -1.39 1.98
C LEU A 208 -8.92 -2.69 1.48
N LEU A 209 -9.03 -3.78 2.25
CA LEU A 209 -8.49 -5.08 1.85
C LEU A 209 -9.18 -5.62 0.59
N SER A 210 -10.47 -5.36 0.41
CA SER A 210 -11.18 -5.72 -0.82
C SER A 210 -10.64 -4.94 -2.01
N ALA A 211 -10.58 -3.61 -1.92
CA ALA A 211 -10.02 -2.78 -3.00
C ALA A 211 -8.57 -3.15 -3.33
N LEU A 212 -7.77 -3.49 -2.33
CA LEU A 212 -6.41 -3.96 -2.55
C LEU A 212 -6.36 -5.33 -3.22
N ARG A 213 -7.28 -6.26 -2.94
CA ARG A 213 -7.35 -7.53 -3.69
C ARG A 213 -7.55 -7.27 -5.18
N ASP A 214 -8.47 -6.37 -5.50
CA ASP A 214 -8.80 -6.03 -6.88
C ASP A 214 -7.58 -5.41 -7.58
N VAL A 215 -6.96 -4.39 -6.96
CA VAL A 215 -5.73 -3.75 -7.46
C VAL A 215 -4.58 -4.76 -7.59
N MET A 216 -4.38 -5.64 -6.61
CA MET A 216 -3.32 -6.65 -6.67
C MET A 216 -3.58 -7.66 -7.80
N SER A 217 -4.82 -8.12 -7.96
CA SER A 217 -5.23 -9.07 -8.99
C SER A 217 -5.00 -8.52 -10.40
N GLU A 218 -5.46 -7.29 -10.64
CA GLU A 218 -5.30 -6.58 -11.92
C GLU A 218 -3.84 -6.34 -12.31
N ASN A 219 -2.93 -6.36 -11.34
CA ASN A 219 -1.52 -6.06 -11.53
C ASN A 219 -0.61 -7.28 -11.27
N ASN A 220 -1.18 -8.49 -11.16
CA ASN A 220 -0.45 -9.73 -10.84
C ASN A 220 0.55 -9.56 -9.68
N ALA A 221 0.05 -8.96 -8.59
CA ALA A 221 0.83 -8.56 -7.43
C ALA A 221 0.40 -9.30 -6.17
N HIS A 222 1.32 -9.36 -5.21
CA HIS A 222 1.07 -9.94 -3.88
C HIS A 222 0.99 -8.83 -2.83
N LEU A 223 0.02 -8.93 -1.93
CA LEU A 223 -0.04 -8.12 -0.72
C LEU A 223 0.19 -9.00 0.50
N LEU A 224 1.16 -8.63 1.32
CA LEU A 224 1.44 -9.23 2.60
C LEU A 224 1.03 -8.28 3.72
N TYR A 225 0.17 -8.76 4.59
CA TYR A 225 -0.35 -8.01 5.72
C TYR A 225 0.22 -8.58 7.01
N THR A 226 0.80 -7.74 7.87
CA THR A 226 1.37 -8.21 9.15
C THR A 226 0.55 -7.69 10.33
N LEU A 227 0.02 -8.60 11.16
CA LEU A 227 -0.74 -8.25 12.35
C LEU A 227 0.20 -8.13 13.56
N SER A 228 0.03 -7.08 14.35
CA SER A 228 0.78 -6.90 15.59
C SER A 228 0.28 -7.88 16.66
N ARG A 229 1.18 -8.37 17.53
CA ARG A 229 0.89 -9.43 18.52
C ARG A 229 0.00 -8.98 19.68
N LYS A 230 -0.53 -7.74 19.68
CA LYS A 230 -1.32 -7.24 20.82
C LYS A 230 -2.74 -7.83 20.88
N SER A 231 -3.22 -8.49 19.83
CA SER A 231 -4.61 -8.94 19.78
C SER A 231 -4.79 -10.44 19.67
N GLN A 232 -4.37 -11.12 20.74
CA GLN A 232 -4.96 -12.40 21.16
C GLN A 232 -5.05 -12.46 22.69
N VAL A 233 -5.76 -11.49 23.26
CA VAL A 233 -6.62 -11.70 24.43
C VAL A 233 -7.95 -11.09 24.00
N ILE A 234 -8.79 -11.83 23.29
CA ILE A 234 -10.02 -12.40 23.83
C ILE A 234 -10.39 -13.60 22.93
N ARG A 235 -10.62 -14.75 23.57
CA ARG A 235 -11.28 -15.93 22.98
C ARG A 235 -12.78 -15.70 22.93
#